data_AF-A0A7Y4R8F4-F1
#
_entry.id   AF-A0A7Y4R8F4-F1
#
_cell.length_a   1.000
_cell.length_b   1.000
_cell.length_c   1.000
_cell.angle_alpha   90.00
_cell.angle_beta   90.00
_cell.angle_gamma   90.00
#
_symmetry.space_group_name_H-M   'P 1'
#
loop_
_entity.id
_entity.type
_entity.pdbx_description
1 polymer ?
#
loop_
_entity_poly.entity_id
_entity_poly.type
_entity_poly.pdbx_seq_one_letter_code
_entity_poly.pdbx_strand_id
1 'polypeptide(L)'
;MRPNTKSFVFIVFLVFFASSTLAATLHHQGAVTVKGERFNGPGAFRFALVDPASNAYFWVNDGGAVAFPDAPVNAVTLTVLNGVYNVTLGDDSLANMTAIPGGIFNENDILALRVWFDDLHGGGLHRLFPDLPLSTAPYARIAESAEQLTIPGSAASAATVDAAGNVTIPAALTVNGAVSGPGFAGWDTEASNDVTMSTNFGGDVSGTFDAMQVADDSHIHSDSTIADSHDHTDATVADMLSIDNGRLFAPAGAGNVGIGTNTPNARLHVVNGAIMPAIGNSPGAGIFFPPDPGGGSGDSAFMRYYVVQGDDANLDIGTTNDGNDGIRFMHAFQPRMVIRNGVGIGTDSPTAPLEIVSGTIQAPIGSGWHVLIRNDNPFRTSGMRVSDAGFFEITSNTNENGFARLSATHNWTVVSDARSKTDVHPLTGVLQKAMALKPVSFRFKEAVKTHGDAAPTEIGFIAQDVRELFPSLVVDGSDVLTMNYAGLSVVAIAALQEQQTEIAAQRTQLAAQRTQWLAEKARITGHQTELDRLRRENEDLRARLDRLESKLSDRVADAAP
;
A
#
# COMPACT_ATOMS: atom_id res chain seq x y z
N MET A 1 84.93 -91.96 -3.42
CA MET A 1 83.46 -91.81 -3.36
C MET A 1 82.98 -91.00 -4.55
N ARG A 2 81.99 -91.54 -5.27
CA ARG A 2 81.18 -91.04 -6.40
C ARG A 2 79.92 -91.93 -6.36
N PRO A 3 78.70 -91.54 -6.83
CA PRO A 3 78.51 -90.92 -8.15
C PRO A 3 77.28 -89.97 -8.28
N ASN A 4 76.96 -89.56 -9.54
CA ASN A 4 75.64 -89.57 -10.24
C ASN A 4 74.32 -89.17 -9.53
N THR A 5 73.26 -88.66 -10.20
CA THR A 5 72.95 -88.46 -11.65
C THR A 5 71.82 -87.41 -11.85
N LYS A 6 71.67 -86.88 -13.09
CA LYS A 6 70.43 -86.56 -13.87
C LYS A 6 69.12 -86.22 -13.10
N SER A 7 68.43 -85.08 -13.33
CA SER A 7 67.60 -84.72 -14.53
C SER A 7 66.42 -85.71 -14.77
N PHE A 8 65.14 -85.32 -15.00
CA PHE A 8 64.43 -84.02 -15.16
C PHE A 8 62.87 -84.27 -15.11
N VAL A 9 62.01 -83.32 -15.56
CA VAL A 9 60.58 -83.45 -16.00
C VAL A 9 59.45 -83.44 -14.92
N PHE A 10 58.19 -82.94 -15.10
CA PHE A 10 57.56 -81.78 -15.81
C PHE A 10 56.02 -81.71 -15.56
N ILE A 11 55.29 -80.70 -16.12
CA ILE A 11 53.85 -80.65 -16.61
C ILE A 11 53.23 -79.22 -16.47
N VAL A 12 52.41 -78.74 -17.45
CA VAL A 12 52.15 -77.29 -17.72
C VAL A 12 50.75 -76.93 -18.27
N PHE A 13 50.07 -75.89 -17.71
CA PHE A 13 48.94 -75.10 -18.31
C PHE A 13 48.58 -73.87 -17.42
N LEU A 14 47.84 -72.80 -17.81
CA LEU A 14 47.41 -72.20 -19.10
C LEU A 14 46.62 -70.87 -18.88
N VAL A 15 46.99 -69.74 -19.54
CA VAL A 15 46.15 -68.53 -19.91
C VAL A 15 45.45 -67.73 -18.77
N PHE A 16 45.43 -66.39 -18.67
CA PHE A 16 46.02 -65.21 -19.36
C PHE A 16 46.13 -64.06 -18.28
N PHE A 17 46.13 -62.73 -18.48
CA PHE A 17 45.97 -61.78 -19.61
C PHE A 17 46.81 -60.53 -19.32
N ALA A 18 47.64 -60.05 -20.25
CA ALA A 18 48.25 -58.72 -20.23
C ALA A 18 48.80 -58.38 -21.64
N SER A 19 48.66 -57.14 -22.11
CA SER A 19 49.19 -56.72 -23.43
C SER A 19 50.68 -56.41 -23.38
N SER A 20 51.50 -57.37 -22.97
CA SER A 20 52.95 -57.29 -23.11
C SER A 20 53.32 -57.40 -24.58
N THR A 21 53.43 -56.26 -25.27
CA THR A 21 54.26 -56.20 -26.49
C THR A 21 55.65 -56.70 -26.10
N LEU A 22 56.12 -57.77 -26.75
CA LEU A 22 57.45 -58.32 -26.47
C LEU A 22 58.50 -57.21 -26.56
N ALA A 23 59.21 -56.96 -25.46
CA ALA A 23 60.35 -56.05 -25.47
C ALA A 23 61.42 -56.63 -26.42
N ALA A 24 61.64 -55.95 -27.53
CA ALA A 24 62.65 -56.32 -28.49
C ALA A 24 63.98 -55.65 -28.12
N THR A 25 65.06 -56.41 -28.18
CA THR A 25 66.42 -55.89 -27.97
C THR A 25 67.21 -55.94 -29.27
N LEU A 26 67.93 -54.87 -29.58
CA LEU A 26 68.77 -54.76 -30.78
C LEU A 26 70.21 -54.46 -30.37
N HIS A 27 71.08 -55.45 -30.53
CA HIS A 27 72.52 -55.25 -30.34
C HIS A 27 73.09 -54.43 -31.49
N HIS A 28 73.71 -53.29 -31.16
CA HIS A 28 74.38 -52.42 -32.11
C HIS A 28 75.84 -52.21 -31.72
N GLN A 29 76.73 -52.20 -32.71
CA GLN A 29 78.14 -51.84 -32.58
C GLN A 29 78.44 -50.70 -33.54
N GLY A 30 79.05 -49.63 -33.03
CA GLY A 30 79.49 -48.50 -33.84
C GLY A 30 80.92 -48.10 -33.55
N ALA A 31 81.48 -47.29 -34.45
CA ALA A 31 82.79 -46.69 -34.30
C ALA A 31 82.71 -45.16 -34.30
N VAL A 32 83.48 -44.51 -33.42
CA VAL A 32 83.61 -43.06 -33.31
C VAL A 32 85.08 -42.64 -33.30
N THR A 33 85.37 -41.60 -34.08
CA THR A 33 86.68 -40.95 -34.13
C THR A 33 86.53 -39.46 -33.87
N VAL A 34 87.32 -38.90 -32.95
CA VAL A 34 87.34 -37.46 -32.66
C VAL A 34 88.56 -36.87 -33.35
N LYS A 35 88.35 -35.86 -34.21
CA LYS A 35 89.41 -35.18 -35.00
C LYS A 35 90.28 -36.12 -35.86
N GLY A 36 89.78 -37.32 -36.17
CA GLY A 36 90.44 -38.34 -36.99
C GLY A 36 91.03 -39.52 -36.22
N GLU A 37 91.18 -39.44 -34.89
CA GLU A 37 91.70 -40.54 -34.07
C GLU A 37 90.58 -41.28 -33.32
N ARG A 38 90.83 -42.56 -33.00
CA ARG A 38 89.87 -43.46 -32.33
C ARG A 38 89.64 -43.02 -30.87
N PHE A 39 88.42 -42.61 -30.56
CA PHE A 39 88.05 -42.15 -29.21
C PHE A 39 88.11 -43.29 -28.18
N ASN A 40 88.47 -42.98 -26.93
CA ASN A 40 88.64 -43.99 -25.88
C ASN A 40 88.32 -43.36 -24.51
N GLY A 41 87.35 -43.92 -23.80
CA GLY A 41 86.77 -43.33 -22.58
C GLY A 41 85.24 -43.34 -22.58
N PRO A 42 84.58 -42.77 -21.55
CA PRO A 42 83.14 -42.63 -21.52
C PRO A 42 82.68 -41.59 -22.55
N GLY A 43 81.64 -41.90 -23.31
CA GLY A 43 80.96 -40.97 -24.21
C GLY A 43 79.45 -40.97 -24.00
N ALA A 44 78.80 -39.85 -24.26
CA ALA A 44 77.35 -39.72 -24.13
C ALA A 44 76.69 -39.96 -25.50
N PHE A 45 75.92 -41.05 -25.60
CA PHE A 45 75.23 -41.43 -26.83
C PHE A 45 73.72 -41.20 -26.72
N ARG A 46 73.10 -40.89 -27.86
CA ARG A 46 71.64 -40.82 -28.01
C ARG A 46 71.25 -41.61 -29.24
N PHE A 47 70.14 -42.35 -29.16
CA PHE A 47 69.71 -43.32 -30.18
C PHE A 47 68.24 -43.11 -30.54
N ALA A 48 67.93 -43.23 -31.84
CA ALA A 48 66.57 -43.23 -32.34
C ALA A 48 66.40 -44.25 -33.46
N LEU A 49 65.27 -44.95 -33.49
CA LEU A 49 64.81 -45.68 -34.68
C LEU A 49 63.91 -44.75 -35.49
N VAL A 50 64.30 -44.49 -36.74
CA VAL A 50 63.64 -43.52 -37.62
C VAL A 50 63.33 -44.12 -38.98
N ASP A 51 62.35 -43.55 -39.68
CA ASP A 51 62.28 -43.68 -41.14
C ASP A 51 63.37 -42.77 -41.77
N PRO A 52 64.35 -43.32 -42.51
CA PRO A 52 65.38 -42.51 -43.16
C PRO A 52 64.84 -41.61 -44.29
N ALA A 53 63.64 -41.87 -44.82
CA ALA A 53 63.02 -41.06 -45.87
C ALA A 53 62.20 -39.88 -45.32
N SER A 54 61.23 -40.12 -44.44
CA SER A 54 60.40 -39.04 -43.84
C SER A 54 61.05 -38.36 -42.63
N ASN A 55 62.04 -38.98 -41.99
CA ASN A 55 62.61 -38.58 -40.70
C ASN A 55 61.64 -38.66 -39.50
N ALA A 56 60.53 -39.40 -39.64
CA ALA A 56 59.68 -39.76 -38.50
C ALA A 56 60.46 -40.64 -37.50
N TYR A 57 60.17 -40.47 -36.20
CA TYR A 57 60.80 -41.22 -35.10
C TYR A 57 59.79 -42.26 -34.59
N PHE A 58 60.17 -43.53 -34.56
CA PHE A 58 59.34 -44.63 -34.05
C PHE A 58 59.70 -45.02 -32.62
N TRP A 59 60.96 -44.83 -32.22
CA TRP A 59 61.46 -45.05 -30.86
C TRP A 59 62.70 -44.19 -30.58
N VAL A 60 62.91 -43.82 -29.32
CA VAL A 60 64.12 -43.17 -28.82
C VAL A 60 64.56 -43.76 -27.49
N ASN A 61 65.86 -43.68 -27.17
CA ASN A 61 66.41 -44.31 -25.98
C ASN A 61 65.68 -43.91 -24.68
N ASP A 62 65.43 -42.62 -24.44
CA ASP A 62 64.87 -42.14 -23.17
C ASP A 62 63.33 -42.13 -23.12
N GLY A 63 62.65 -42.64 -24.15
CA GLY A 63 61.19 -42.60 -24.28
C GLY A 63 60.60 -41.19 -24.46
N GLY A 64 61.43 -40.15 -24.62
CA GLY A 64 60.98 -38.77 -24.76
C GLY A 64 60.32 -38.48 -26.11
N ALA A 65 59.35 -37.57 -26.14
CA ALA A 65 58.84 -37.03 -27.40
C ALA A 65 59.91 -36.12 -28.04
N VAL A 66 60.36 -36.47 -29.25
CA VAL A 66 61.30 -35.66 -30.04
C VAL A 66 60.88 -35.66 -31.52
N ALA A 67 61.30 -34.64 -32.26
CA ALA A 67 61.06 -34.48 -33.69
C ALA A 67 62.36 -34.15 -34.44
N PHE A 68 62.38 -34.34 -35.75
CA PHE A 68 63.53 -33.98 -36.58
C PHE A 68 63.75 -32.44 -36.59
N PRO A 69 64.98 -31.93 -36.45
CA PRO A 69 66.28 -32.63 -36.49
C PRO A 69 66.85 -33.05 -35.13
N ASP A 70 66.10 -32.86 -34.05
CA ASP A 70 66.60 -32.87 -32.68
C ASP A 70 66.94 -34.27 -32.15
N ALA A 71 67.77 -34.29 -31.11
CA ALA A 71 68.22 -35.50 -30.44
C ALA A 71 67.42 -35.75 -29.15
N PRO A 72 67.25 -37.02 -28.72
CA PRO A 72 66.69 -37.39 -27.42
C PRO A 72 67.30 -36.58 -26.26
N VAL A 73 66.54 -36.22 -25.24
CA VAL A 73 67.01 -35.28 -24.20
C VAL A 73 68.11 -35.92 -23.37
N ASN A 74 67.86 -37.13 -22.86
CA ASN A 74 68.75 -37.85 -21.96
C ASN A 74 69.65 -38.81 -22.74
N ALA A 75 70.94 -38.81 -22.41
CA ALA A 75 71.94 -39.66 -23.07
C ALA A 75 72.20 -40.95 -22.27
N VAL A 76 72.52 -42.02 -22.98
CA VAL A 76 73.07 -43.25 -22.44
C VAL A 76 74.60 -43.13 -22.46
N THR A 77 75.23 -43.14 -21.29
CA THR A 77 76.70 -43.08 -21.19
C THR A 77 77.31 -44.45 -21.42
N LEU A 78 78.14 -44.59 -22.45
CA LEU A 78 78.79 -45.85 -22.83
C LEU A 78 80.31 -45.71 -22.83
N THR A 79 81.01 -46.75 -22.38
CA THR A 79 82.47 -46.83 -22.49
C THR A 79 82.86 -47.19 -23.92
N VAL A 80 83.54 -46.27 -24.61
CA VAL A 80 84.15 -46.50 -25.91
C VAL A 80 85.57 -47.01 -25.71
N LEU A 81 85.94 -48.11 -26.37
CA LEU A 81 87.28 -48.69 -26.30
C LEU A 81 87.90 -48.76 -27.69
N ASN A 82 89.05 -48.11 -27.89
CA ASN A 82 89.76 -48.04 -29.17
C ASN A 82 88.84 -47.65 -30.35
N GLY A 83 88.00 -46.64 -30.13
CA GLY A 83 87.03 -46.11 -31.08
C GLY A 83 85.73 -46.89 -31.19
N VAL A 84 85.59 -48.08 -30.59
CA VAL A 84 84.39 -48.93 -30.73
C VAL A 84 83.51 -48.85 -29.49
N TYR A 85 82.20 -48.74 -29.69
CA TYR A 85 81.18 -48.87 -28.64
C TYR A 85 80.19 -49.98 -28.99
N ASN A 86 79.60 -50.60 -27.97
CA ASN A 86 78.52 -51.58 -28.10
C ASN A 86 77.34 -51.13 -27.24
N VAL A 87 76.12 -51.39 -27.69
CA VAL A 87 74.90 -51.12 -26.92
C VAL A 87 73.84 -52.19 -27.24
N THR A 88 73.04 -52.54 -26.24
CA THR A 88 71.78 -53.28 -26.45
C THR A 88 70.66 -52.24 -26.38
N LEU A 89 70.13 -51.83 -27.54
CA LEU A 89 68.97 -50.94 -27.58
C LEU A 89 67.75 -51.73 -27.09
N GLY A 90 66.87 -51.10 -26.30
CA GLY A 90 65.72 -51.76 -25.69
C GLY A 90 66.00 -52.53 -24.39
N ASP A 91 67.22 -52.48 -23.87
CA ASP A 91 67.58 -53.02 -22.54
C ASP A 91 67.27 -51.98 -21.46
N ASP A 92 66.13 -52.12 -20.77
CA ASP A 92 65.63 -51.18 -19.76
C ASP A 92 66.39 -51.23 -18.42
N SER A 93 67.39 -52.12 -18.29
CA SER A 93 68.36 -52.09 -17.18
C SER A 93 69.43 -51.00 -17.36
N LEU A 94 69.59 -50.45 -18.57
CA LEU A 94 70.47 -49.32 -18.86
C LEU A 94 69.78 -47.99 -18.52
N ALA A 95 70.44 -47.13 -17.74
CA ALA A 95 69.92 -45.80 -17.44
C ALA A 95 69.71 -44.98 -18.72
N ASN A 96 68.55 -44.32 -18.82
CA ASN A 96 68.07 -43.58 -20.01
C ASN A 96 67.86 -44.46 -21.26
N MET A 97 67.63 -45.77 -21.07
CA MET A 97 67.13 -46.69 -22.09
C MET A 97 65.72 -47.17 -21.73
N THR A 98 64.84 -47.24 -22.73
CA THR A 98 63.48 -47.76 -22.62
C THR A 98 63.32 -48.96 -23.53
N ALA A 99 62.51 -49.95 -23.14
CA ALA A 99 62.24 -51.13 -23.95
C ALA A 99 61.68 -50.75 -25.32
N ILE A 100 62.16 -51.38 -26.40
CA ILE A 100 61.60 -51.20 -27.75
C ILE A 100 60.35 -52.08 -27.86
N PRO A 101 59.16 -51.52 -28.16
CA PRO A 101 57.97 -52.32 -28.45
C PRO A 101 58.19 -53.20 -29.69
N GLY A 102 58.13 -54.52 -29.54
CA GLY A 102 58.39 -55.48 -30.62
C GLY A 102 57.44 -55.40 -31.83
N GLY A 103 56.35 -54.63 -31.74
CA GLY A 103 55.51 -54.27 -32.88
C GLY A 103 56.28 -53.47 -33.95
N ILE A 104 57.18 -52.57 -33.54
CA ILE A 104 57.89 -51.63 -34.44
C ILE A 104 58.62 -52.37 -35.59
N PHE A 105 59.24 -53.52 -35.31
CA PHE A 105 59.97 -54.32 -36.29
C PHE A 105 59.08 -55.15 -37.24
N ASN A 106 57.78 -55.23 -36.97
CA ASN A 106 56.77 -55.92 -37.78
C ASN A 106 55.81 -54.94 -38.48
N GLU A 107 55.72 -53.70 -37.99
CA GLU A 107 54.80 -52.66 -38.47
C GLU A 107 55.45 -51.67 -39.46
N ASN A 108 56.79 -51.69 -39.60
CA ASN A 108 57.54 -50.73 -40.41
C ASN A 108 58.55 -51.43 -41.35
N ASP A 109 58.31 -51.36 -42.66
CA ASP A 109 59.15 -52.02 -43.68
C ASP A 109 60.55 -51.39 -43.86
N ILE A 110 60.73 -50.12 -43.46
CA ILE A 110 61.99 -49.38 -43.61
C ILE A 110 62.32 -48.67 -42.30
N LEU A 111 63.38 -49.13 -41.62
CA LEU A 111 63.89 -48.55 -40.38
C LEU A 111 65.38 -48.25 -40.51
N ALA A 112 65.84 -47.19 -39.87
CA ALA A 112 67.25 -46.87 -39.71
C ALA A 112 67.55 -46.45 -38.26
N LEU A 113 68.74 -46.82 -37.77
CA LEU A 113 69.28 -46.35 -36.50
C LEU A 113 70.03 -45.03 -36.71
N ARG A 114 69.52 -43.98 -36.07
CA ARG A 114 70.13 -42.65 -35.97
C ARG A 114 70.85 -42.50 -34.64
N VAL A 115 72.07 -41.95 -34.67
CA VAL A 115 72.93 -41.84 -33.48
C VAL A 115 73.52 -40.43 -33.36
N TRP A 116 73.54 -39.90 -32.15
CA TRP A 116 74.34 -38.73 -31.78
C TRP A 116 75.36 -39.10 -30.70
N PHE A 117 76.50 -38.41 -30.70
CA PHE A 117 77.63 -38.63 -29.80
C PHE A 117 78.17 -37.29 -29.31
N ASP A 118 78.40 -37.19 -28.00
CA ASP A 118 79.19 -36.13 -27.36
C ASP A 118 80.40 -36.78 -26.67
N ASP A 119 81.59 -36.21 -26.86
CA ASP A 119 82.83 -36.72 -26.28
C ASP A 119 82.98 -36.41 -24.79
N LEU A 120 82.08 -35.60 -24.21
CA LEU A 120 82.08 -35.12 -22.83
C LEU A 120 83.32 -34.29 -22.43
N HIS A 121 84.16 -33.92 -23.40
CA HIS A 121 85.38 -33.12 -23.24
C HIS A 121 85.27 -31.75 -23.93
N GLY A 122 84.04 -31.31 -24.20
CA GLY A 122 83.74 -30.00 -24.80
C GLY A 122 83.65 -30.01 -26.33
N GLY A 123 83.63 -31.19 -26.97
CA GLY A 123 83.34 -31.32 -28.39
C GLY A 123 81.89 -30.96 -28.75
N GLY A 124 80.95 -31.16 -27.82
CA GLY A 124 79.51 -30.96 -28.02
C GLY A 124 78.84 -32.13 -28.75
N LEU A 125 77.52 -32.06 -28.89
CA LEU A 125 76.73 -33.14 -29.48
C LEU A 125 76.78 -33.11 -31.01
N HIS A 126 77.35 -34.15 -31.63
CA HIS A 126 77.39 -34.32 -33.09
C HIS A 126 76.51 -35.49 -33.53
N ARG A 127 75.80 -35.34 -34.66
CA ARG A 127 75.09 -36.46 -35.29
C ARG A 127 76.07 -37.29 -36.12
N LEU A 128 76.06 -38.60 -35.93
CA LEU A 128 76.82 -39.53 -36.76
C LEU A 128 76.04 -39.74 -38.07
N PHE A 129 76.76 -39.81 -39.20
CA PHE A 129 76.20 -39.99 -40.54
C PHE A 129 76.95 -41.08 -41.30
N PRO A 130 76.29 -41.83 -42.21
CA PRO A 130 74.85 -41.83 -42.45
C PRO A 130 74.08 -42.51 -41.29
N ASP A 131 72.75 -42.36 -41.29
CA ASP A 131 71.88 -43.22 -40.48
C ASP A 131 71.99 -44.67 -40.98
N LEU A 132 71.99 -45.65 -40.08
CA LEU A 132 72.30 -47.04 -40.41
C LEU A 132 71.01 -47.85 -40.69
N PRO A 133 70.70 -48.25 -41.94
CA PRO A 133 69.49 -49.00 -42.25
C PRO A 133 69.48 -50.41 -41.63
N LEU A 134 68.30 -50.85 -41.19
CA LEU A 134 68.05 -52.15 -40.58
C LEU A 134 67.25 -53.02 -41.55
N SER A 135 67.75 -54.21 -41.91
CA SER A 135 67.08 -55.13 -42.83
C SER A 135 66.24 -56.19 -42.10
N THR A 136 64.92 -56.15 -42.27
CA THR A 136 63.92 -56.91 -41.51
C THR A 136 63.62 -58.32 -42.05
N ALA A 137 64.57 -59.26 -41.96
CA ALA A 137 64.30 -60.71 -41.89
C ALA A 137 65.57 -61.55 -41.61
N PRO A 138 65.50 -62.73 -40.96
CA PRO A 138 64.35 -63.36 -40.30
C PRO A 138 64.60 -63.74 -38.82
N TYR A 139 63.80 -63.21 -37.89
CA TYR A 139 63.63 -63.85 -36.58
C TYR A 139 62.41 -64.78 -36.62
N ALA A 140 62.66 -66.04 -37.00
CA ALA A 140 61.64 -67.05 -37.23
C ALA A 140 61.29 -67.88 -35.96
N ARG A 141 60.07 -68.43 -35.93
CA ARG A 141 59.48 -69.21 -34.83
C ARG A 141 60.21 -70.53 -34.54
N ILE A 142 60.42 -70.83 -33.26
CA ILE A 142 60.81 -72.12 -32.64
C ILE A 142 60.26 -72.09 -31.18
N ALA A 143 59.84 -73.15 -30.47
CA ALA A 143 59.23 -74.47 -30.75
C ALA A 143 59.01 -75.14 -29.36
N GLU A 144 57.98 -75.96 -29.04
CA GLU A 144 56.64 -76.19 -29.61
C GLU A 144 55.77 -76.83 -28.48
N SER A 145 54.83 -77.75 -28.74
CA SER A 145 54.04 -78.49 -27.73
C SER A 145 54.79 -79.72 -27.15
N ALA A 146 54.42 -80.40 -26.06
CA ALA A 146 53.26 -80.36 -25.14
C ALA A 146 53.65 -80.96 -23.75
N GLU A 147 52.82 -80.84 -22.69
CA GLU A 147 52.22 -82.03 -22.02
C GLU A 147 51.24 -81.73 -20.85
N GLN A 148 50.12 -82.47 -20.90
CA GLN A 148 49.20 -82.89 -19.83
C GLN A 148 48.26 -81.86 -19.13
N LEU A 149 47.09 -82.39 -18.74
CA LEU A 149 45.85 -81.70 -18.37
C LEU A 149 45.48 -81.92 -16.90
N THR A 150 44.99 -80.90 -16.18
CA THR A 150 43.91 -80.95 -15.15
C THR A 150 43.56 -79.50 -14.73
N ILE A 151 42.29 -79.20 -14.46
CA ILE A 151 41.77 -77.84 -14.17
C ILE A 151 41.20 -77.74 -12.74
N PRO A 152 41.57 -76.70 -11.98
CA PRO A 152 40.81 -76.25 -10.81
C PRO A 152 40.51 -74.72 -10.80
N GLY A 153 39.23 -74.35 -10.81
CA GLY A 153 38.72 -72.97 -10.63
C GLY A 153 38.79 -72.11 -11.91
N SER A 154 37.73 -71.50 -12.46
CA SER A 154 36.60 -70.71 -11.92
C SER A 154 37.03 -69.37 -11.30
N ALA A 155 36.52 -68.21 -11.72
CA ALA A 155 35.39 -67.94 -12.61
C ALA A 155 35.62 -66.72 -13.53
N ALA A 156 34.77 -66.57 -14.55
CA ALA A 156 34.73 -65.42 -15.44
C ALA A 156 33.35 -64.75 -15.39
N SER A 157 33.32 -63.42 -15.45
CA SER A 157 32.12 -62.63 -15.79
C SER A 157 32.51 -61.17 -16.09
N ALA A 158 31.75 -60.38 -16.84
CA ALA A 158 30.93 -60.74 -18.00
C ALA A 158 30.59 -59.45 -18.79
N ALA A 159 30.91 -59.41 -20.07
CA ALA A 159 30.26 -58.52 -21.03
C ALA A 159 30.13 -59.31 -22.34
N THR A 160 28.91 -59.76 -22.64
CA THR A 160 28.65 -60.56 -23.84
C THR A 160 28.02 -59.68 -24.91
N VAL A 161 28.69 -59.61 -26.06
CA VAL A 161 28.14 -59.04 -27.30
C VAL A 161 27.43 -60.16 -28.06
N ASP A 162 26.16 -59.98 -28.41
CA ASP A 162 25.43 -60.94 -29.22
C ASP A 162 25.77 -60.81 -30.73
N ALA A 163 25.28 -61.74 -31.54
CA ALA A 163 25.51 -61.75 -32.99
C ALA A 163 24.75 -60.64 -33.76
N ALA A 164 23.93 -59.84 -33.08
CA ALA A 164 23.29 -58.65 -33.63
C ALA A 164 24.03 -57.34 -33.24
N GLY A 165 25.05 -57.43 -32.36
CA GLY A 165 25.86 -56.31 -31.89
C GLY A 165 25.41 -55.69 -30.56
N ASN A 166 24.41 -56.26 -29.88
CA ASN A 166 23.98 -55.74 -28.57
C ASN A 166 24.94 -56.21 -27.47
N VAL A 167 25.33 -55.30 -26.58
CA VAL A 167 26.19 -55.60 -25.43
C VAL A 167 25.33 -55.69 -24.16
N THR A 168 25.33 -56.86 -23.50
CA THR A 168 24.70 -57.02 -22.18
C THR A 168 25.78 -57.08 -21.10
N ILE A 169 25.73 -56.15 -20.14
CA ILE A 169 26.64 -56.08 -18.99
C ILE A 169 25.83 -56.39 -17.72
N PRO A 170 26.10 -57.49 -16.97
CA PRO A 170 25.22 -57.93 -15.87
C PRO A 170 25.36 -57.16 -14.54
N ALA A 171 26.35 -56.28 -14.39
CA ALA A 171 26.61 -55.49 -13.18
C ALA A 171 27.32 -54.17 -13.55
N ALA A 172 27.39 -53.22 -12.62
CA ALA A 172 27.82 -51.84 -12.88
C ALA A 172 29.21 -51.74 -13.55
N LEU A 173 29.28 -50.94 -14.62
CA LEU A 173 30.52 -50.62 -15.34
C LEU A 173 31.24 -49.45 -14.65
N THR A 174 32.16 -49.75 -13.73
CA THR A 174 32.96 -48.72 -13.06
C THR A 174 34.05 -48.17 -13.99
N VAL A 175 33.92 -46.91 -14.40
CA VAL A 175 34.96 -46.21 -15.17
C VAL A 175 35.77 -45.28 -14.27
N ASN A 176 37.04 -45.61 -14.02
CA ASN A 176 37.96 -44.73 -13.29
C ASN A 176 38.70 -43.79 -14.26
N GLY A 177 38.07 -42.65 -14.57
CA GLY A 177 38.65 -41.58 -15.39
C GLY A 177 37.64 -40.98 -16.38
N ALA A 178 37.87 -39.73 -16.79
CA ALA A 178 36.98 -39.03 -17.71
C ALA A 178 36.94 -39.69 -19.09
N VAL A 179 35.76 -40.18 -19.50
CA VAL A 179 35.54 -40.74 -20.84
C VAL A 179 35.57 -39.60 -21.85
N SER A 180 36.54 -39.63 -22.77
CA SER A 180 36.65 -38.64 -23.84
C SER A 180 36.97 -39.29 -25.18
N GLY A 181 36.33 -38.81 -26.23
CA GLY A 181 36.43 -39.33 -27.59
C GLY A 181 35.28 -38.83 -28.47
N PRO A 182 35.38 -38.93 -29.80
CA PRO A 182 34.42 -38.32 -30.72
C PRO A 182 33.00 -38.91 -30.65
N GLY A 183 32.81 -40.09 -30.06
CA GLY A 183 31.49 -40.68 -29.77
C GLY A 183 30.78 -40.10 -28.54
N PHE A 184 31.46 -39.28 -27.73
CA PHE A 184 30.94 -38.65 -26.51
C PHE A 184 30.87 -37.12 -26.62
N ALA A 185 31.02 -36.57 -27.84
CA ALA A 185 30.89 -35.14 -28.07
C ALA A 185 29.45 -34.66 -27.79
N GLY A 186 29.27 -33.85 -26.75
CA GLY A 186 27.96 -33.41 -26.26
C GLY A 186 27.44 -34.17 -25.03
N TRP A 187 28.23 -35.07 -24.44
CA TRP A 187 28.05 -35.50 -23.05
C TRP A 187 28.72 -34.48 -22.12
N ASP A 188 28.22 -34.38 -20.88
CA ASP A 188 28.56 -33.30 -19.96
C ASP A 188 30.06 -33.28 -19.60
N THR A 189 30.63 -32.09 -19.56
CA THR A 189 32.03 -31.82 -19.20
C THR A 189 32.17 -30.98 -17.93
N GLU A 190 31.06 -30.57 -17.30
CA GLU A 190 31.09 -29.91 -16.00
C GLU A 190 31.30 -30.94 -14.87
N ALA A 191 32.27 -30.67 -13.99
CA ALA A 191 32.65 -31.58 -12.90
C ALA A 191 31.67 -31.55 -11.71
N SER A 192 30.38 -31.34 -11.97
CA SER A 192 29.35 -31.10 -10.95
C SER A 192 28.09 -31.97 -11.06
N ASN A 193 27.97 -32.83 -12.10
CA ASN A 193 26.83 -33.73 -12.29
C ASN A 193 27.13 -35.20 -11.94
N ASP A 194 28.14 -35.45 -11.11
CA ASP A 194 28.29 -36.73 -10.39
C ASP A 194 27.18 -36.87 -9.34
N VAL A 195 26.56 -38.06 -9.25
CA VAL A 195 25.43 -38.36 -8.36
C VAL A 195 25.86 -38.32 -6.90
N THR A 196 25.82 -37.12 -6.31
CA THR A 196 26.35 -36.83 -4.98
C THR A 196 25.33 -37.17 -3.89
N MET A 197 25.20 -38.47 -3.59
CA MET A 197 24.35 -38.99 -2.50
C MET A 197 24.89 -38.56 -1.12
N SER A 198 24.45 -37.39 -0.66
CA SER A 198 24.79 -36.87 0.67
C SER A 198 24.13 -37.69 1.78
N THR A 199 24.88 -37.93 2.86
CA THR A 199 24.49 -38.65 4.10
C THR A 199 24.28 -40.18 3.98
N ASN A 200 25.39 -40.92 4.11
CA ASN A 200 25.50 -42.27 4.68
C ASN A 200 24.46 -43.34 4.28
N PHE A 201 24.69 -44.01 3.15
CA PHE A 201 24.45 -45.46 3.11
C PHE A 201 25.72 -46.20 3.59
N GLY A 202 25.74 -46.56 4.87
CA GLY A 202 26.84 -47.30 5.50
C GLY A 202 26.79 -48.80 5.20
N GLY A 203 26.83 -49.18 3.91
CA GLY A 203 26.76 -50.58 3.50
C GLY A 203 26.91 -50.76 1.99
N ASP A 204 27.52 -51.88 1.59
CA ASP A 204 27.64 -52.31 0.20
C ASP A 204 26.26 -52.69 -0.36
N VAL A 205 25.90 -52.15 -1.54
CA VAL A 205 24.58 -52.37 -2.17
C VAL A 205 24.69 -53.51 -3.19
N SER A 206 25.23 -54.65 -2.74
CA SER A 206 25.41 -55.86 -3.55
C SER A 206 24.21 -56.82 -3.39
N GLY A 207 23.13 -56.53 -4.12
CA GLY A 207 21.92 -57.36 -4.11
C GLY A 207 21.09 -57.27 -5.39
N THR A 208 20.43 -58.37 -5.74
CA THR A 208 19.46 -58.41 -6.85
C THR A 208 18.11 -57.91 -6.34
N PHE A 209 17.64 -56.79 -6.88
CA PHE A 209 16.32 -56.23 -6.55
C PHE A 209 15.31 -56.61 -7.64
N ASP A 210 14.36 -57.50 -7.33
CA ASP A 210 13.31 -57.95 -8.27
C ASP A 210 12.44 -56.80 -8.81
N ALA A 211 12.40 -55.68 -8.10
CA ALA A 211 11.98 -54.39 -8.64
C ALA A 211 12.81 -53.26 -8.01
N MET A 212 13.59 -52.55 -8.82
CA MET A 212 13.99 -51.18 -8.48
C MET A 212 12.76 -50.28 -8.61
N GLN A 213 12.06 -50.04 -7.51
CA GLN A 213 11.07 -48.96 -7.45
C GLN A 213 11.82 -47.63 -7.45
N VAL A 214 12.10 -47.11 -8.64
CA VAL A 214 12.50 -45.72 -8.82
C VAL A 214 11.37 -44.87 -8.23
N ALA A 215 11.67 -44.14 -7.16
CA ALA A 215 10.85 -43.03 -6.76
C ALA A 215 10.94 -42.00 -7.89
N ASP A 216 9.82 -41.80 -8.58
CA ASP A 216 9.69 -40.71 -9.54
C ASP A 216 9.95 -39.40 -8.80
N ASP A 217 10.89 -38.58 -9.28
CA ASP A 217 11.03 -37.19 -8.84
C ASP A 217 9.97 -36.29 -9.51
N SER A 218 8.77 -36.86 -9.70
CA SER A 218 7.53 -36.18 -9.40
C SER A 218 7.64 -35.55 -8.01
N HIS A 219 8.22 -34.36 -7.95
CA HIS A 219 8.26 -33.50 -6.79
C HIS A 219 6.82 -33.36 -6.27
N ILE A 220 6.50 -34.06 -5.18
CA ILE A 220 5.19 -33.95 -4.54
C ILE A 220 5.19 -32.61 -3.81
N HIS A 221 4.78 -31.57 -4.55
CA HIS A 221 4.46 -30.23 -4.06
C HIS A 221 3.27 -30.32 -3.09
N SER A 222 3.54 -30.85 -1.91
CA SER A 222 2.63 -30.96 -0.77
C SER A 222 2.53 -29.65 0.01
N ASP A 223 3.41 -28.69 -0.27
CA ASP A 223 3.12 -27.27 -0.10
C ASP A 223 3.09 -26.57 -1.47
N SER A 224 2.13 -25.69 -1.65
CA SER A 224 1.71 -25.13 -2.95
C SER A 224 1.73 -23.61 -2.96
N THR A 225 2.78 -23.01 -2.39
CA THR A 225 2.98 -21.55 -2.37
C THR A 225 4.26 -21.12 -3.10
N ILE A 226 4.14 -21.00 -4.43
CA ILE A 226 4.92 -20.08 -5.28
C ILE A 226 6.43 -20.38 -5.37
N ALA A 227 6.76 -21.24 -6.34
CA ALA A 227 7.96 -21.21 -7.17
C ALA A 227 9.28 -20.67 -6.57
N ASP A 228 10.03 -21.56 -5.93
CA ASP A 228 11.44 -21.74 -6.33
C ASP A 228 11.56 -23.12 -6.99
N SER A 229 11.90 -23.11 -8.28
CA SER A 229 12.30 -24.28 -9.06
C SER A 229 12.91 -23.81 -10.38
N HIS A 230 14.11 -23.23 -10.30
CA HIS A 230 15.28 -23.62 -11.12
C HIS A 230 16.46 -22.67 -10.88
N ASP A 231 17.67 -23.20 -11.08
CA ASP A 231 18.93 -22.44 -11.08
C ASP A 231 18.84 -21.14 -11.89
N HIS A 232 18.78 -20.02 -11.16
CA HIS A 232 18.93 -18.68 -11.70
C HIS A 232 20.05 -17.95 -10.94
N THR A 233 21.28 -18.23 -11.37
CA THR A 233 22.43 -17.32 -11.23
C THR A 233 22.28 -16.02 -12.04
N ASP A 234 21.06 -15.46 -12.09
CA ASP A 234 20.72 -14.22 -12.80
C ASP A 234 21.13 -13.00 -11.96
N ALA A 235 22.32 -12.47 -12.24
CA ALA A 235 22.84 -11.25 -11.63
C ALA A 235 22.12 -9.95 -12.08
N THR A 236 21.02 -10.04 -12.83
CA THR A 236 20.29 -8.89 -13.41
C THR A 236 18.80 -8.83 -13.07
N VAL A 237 18.15 -9.97 -12.81
CA VAL A 237 16.82 -10.01 -12.18
C VAL A 237 17.00 -10.12 -10.68
N ALA A 238 16.96 -8.96 -10.01
CA ALA A 238 16.64 -8.95 -8.58
C ALA A 238 15.23 -9.53 -8.42
N ASP A 239 15.17 -10.78 -7.98
CA ASP A 239 13.96 -11.52 -7.65
C ASP A 239 12.99 -10.60 -6.92
N MET A 240 11.75 -10.47 -7.40
CA MET A 240 10.89 -9.32 -7.10
C MET A 240 9.92 -9.54 -5.93
N LEU A 241 9.71 -10.78 -5.49
CA LEU A 241 8.71 -11.14 -4.47
C LEU A 241 9.20 -12.34 -3.63
N SER A 242 9.82 -12.07 -2.47
CA SER A 242 10.22 -13.12 -1.52
C SER A 242 9.03 -13.52 -0.62
N ILE A 243 8.78 -14.82 -0.45
CA ILE A 243 7.65 -15.36 0.32
C ILE A 243 8.13 -16.36 1.37
N ASP A 244 8.66 -15.86 2.48
CA ASP A 244 9.14 -16.67 3.61
C ASP A 244 8.06 -16.85 4.68
N ASN A 245 7.86 -18.08 5.17
CA ASN A 245 6.95 -18.41 6.29
C ASN A 245 5.55 -17.76 6.19
N GLY A 246 4.97 -17.78 4.99
CA GLY A 246 3.64 -17.20 4.73
C GLY A 246 3.59 -15.66 4.75
N ARG A 247 4.73 -14.98 4.61
CA ARG A 247 4.82 -13.52 4.54
C ARG A 247 5.45 -13.09 3.21
N LEU A 248 4.70 -12.31 2.43
CA LEU A 248 5.23 -11.61 1.27
C LEU A 248 6.09 -10.42 1.72
N PHE A 249 7.39 -10.47 1.43
CA PHE A 249 8.33 -9.38 1.66
C PHE A 249 8.76 -8.73 0.35
N ALA A 250 9.00 -7.42 0.39
CA ALA A 250 9.78 -6.77 -0.64
C ALA A 250 11.26 -7.19 -0.48
N PRO A 251 11.90 -7.79 -1.51
CA PRO A 251 13.26 -8.29 -1.42
C PRO A 251 14.29 -7.17 -1.24
N ALA A 252 15.46 -7.50 -0.69
CA ALA A 252 16.45 -6.55 -0.19
C ALA A 252 17.07 -5.68 -1.31
N GLY A 253 16.42 -4.56 -1.60
CA GLY A 253 16.78 -3.62 -2.68
C GLY A 253 15.55 -3.01 -3.35
N ALA A 254 14.46 -3.79 -3.44
CA ALA A 254 13.15 -3.32 -3.86
C ALA A 254 12.46 -2.59 -2.69
N GLY A 255 12.65 -1.27 -2.58
CA GLY A 255 12.14 -0.49 -1.44
C GLY A 255 10.61 -0.41 -1.27
N ASN A 256 9.84 -0.90 -2.25
CA ASN A 256 8.38 -0.75 -2.36
C ASN A 256 7.75 -2.02 -2.95
N VAL A 257 6.56 -2.42 -2.45
CA VAL A 257 5.72 -3.49 -3.04
C VAL A 257 4.74 -2.90 -4.07
N GLY A 258 4.68 -3.49 -5.25
CA GLY A 258 3.67 -3.21 -6.27
C GLY A 258 2.70 -4.39 -6.46
N ILE A 259 1.40 -4.12 -6.51
CA ILE A 259 0.36 -5.08 -6.90
C ILE A 259 -0.34 -4.50 -8.13
N GLY A 260 -0.25 -5.21 -9.27
CA GLY A 260 -0.73 -4.70 -10.55
C GLY A 260 0.15 -3.60 -11.18
N THR A 261 1.36 -3.39 -10.67
CA THR A 261 2.35 -2.45 -11.23
C THR A 261 3.78 -2.82 -10.86
N ASN A 262 4.71 -2.61 -11.80
CA ASN A 262 6.15 -2.80 -11.60
C ASN A 262 6.86 -1.48 -11.21
N THR A 263 6.14 -0.37 -11.14
CA THR A 263 6.64 0.96 -10.72
C THR A 263 5.82 1.50 -9.54
N PRO A 264 6.00 0.92 -8.33
CA PRO A 264 5.28 1.36 -7.14
C PRO A 264 5.74 2.73 -6.63
N ASN A 265 4.84 3.72 -6.63
CA ASN A 265 5.11 5.09 -6.17
C ASN A 265 5.21 5.25 -4.64
N ALA A 266 4.87 4.19 -3.88
CA ALA A 266 4.87 4.16 -2.42
C ALA A 266 5.19 2.73 -1.94
N ARG A 267 5.50 2.56 -0.65
CA ARG A 267 5.89 1.26 -0.05
C ARG A 267 4.90 0.12 -0.29
N LEU A 268 3.63 0.46 -0.46
CA LEU A 268 2.62 -0.42 -1.04
C LEU A 268 1.84 0.38 -2.08
N HIS A 269 1.82 -0.08 -3.33
CA HIS A 269 1.06 0.54 -4.43
C HIS A 269 0.21 -0.53 -5.11
N VAL A 270 -1.11 -0.48 -4.89
CA VAL A 270 -2.09 -1.36 -5.55
C VAL A 270 -2.74 -0.59 -6.70
N VAL A 271 -2.69 -1.16 -7.90
CA VAL A 271 -3.20 -0.56 -9.15
C VAL A 271 -4.22 -1.51 -9.78
N ASN A 272 -5.29 -0.94 -10.35
CA ASN A 272 -6.39 -1.68 -11.01
C ASN A 272 -7.09 -2.73 -10.12
N GLY A 273 -7.06 -2.58 -8.80
CA GLY A 273 -7.73 -3.45 -7.84
C GLY A 273 -8.03 -2.75 -6.52
N ALA A 274 -8.93 -3.31 -5.71
CA ALA A 274 -9.25 -2.83 -4.38
C ALA A 274 -8.34 -3.47 -3.32
N ILE A 275 -7.99 -2.70 -2.28
CA ILE A 275 -7.52 -3.28 -1.02
C ILE A 275 -8.75 -3.71 -0.23
N MET A 276 -8.76 -4.93 0.32
CA MET A 276 -9.83 -5.44 1.19
C MET A 276 -9.29 -5.63 2.61
N PRO A 277 -9.46 -4.66 3.52
CA PRO A 277 -9.11 -4.81 4.93
C PRO A 277 -9.94 -5.88 5.63
N ALA A 278 -9.40 -6.49 6.67
CA ALA A 278 -10.15 -7.46 7.49
C ALA A 278 -11.31 -6.79 8.24
N ILE A 279 -12.46 -7.46 8.31
CA ILE A 279 -13.64 -7.03 9.08
C ILE A 279 -13.41 -7.26 10.59
N GLY A 280 -13.86 -6.34 11.43
CA GLY A 280 -13.84 -6.48 12.90
C GLY A 280 -13.56 -5.17 13.65
N ASN A 281 -13.89 -5.16 14.95
CA ASN A 281 -13.60 -4.05 15.85
C ASN A 281 -12.42 -4.37 16.78
N SER A 282 -11.23 -4.55 16.20
CA SER A 282 -9.98 -4.75 16.94
C SER A 282 -8.80 -4.07 16.22
N PRO A 283 -7.65 -3.86 16.88
CA PRO A 283 -6.45 -3.32 16.21
C PRO A 283 -5.91 -4.21 15.07
N GLY A 284 -6.30 -5.47 15.00
CA GLY A 284 -5.95 -6.39 13.90
C GLY A 284 -6.91 -6.35 12.71
N ALA A 285 -7.90 -5.47 12.72
CA ALA A 285 -8.90 -5.31 11.67
C ALA A 285 -8.89 -3.89 11.08
N GLY A 286 -9.39 -3.76 9.85
CA GLY A 286 -9.40 -2.49 9.12
C GLY A 286 -7.99 -2.04 8.67
N ILE A 287 -7.80 -0.73 8.60
CA ILE A 287 -6.46 -0.10 8.50
C ILE A 287 -6.14 0.51 9.86
N PHE A 288 -4.99 0.13 10.42
CA PHE A 288 -4.50 0.60 11.70
C PHE A 288 -3.14 1.29 11.50
N PHE A 289 -3.00 2.52 11.99
CA PHE A 289 -1.74 3.25 11.97
C PHE A 289 -0.90 2.88 13.21
N PRO A 290 0.44 3.00 13.16
CA PRO A 290 1.28 2.77 14.33
C PRO A 290 0.83 3.62 15.52
N PRO A 291 0.70 3.05 16.72
CA PRO A 291 0.28 3.79 17.91
C PRO A 291 1.41 4.72 18.41
N ASP A 292 1.02 5.65 19.27
CA ASP A 292 1.90 6.59 19.98
C ASP A 292 2.90 7.35 19.08
N PRO A 293 2.49 7.94 17.93
CA PRO A 293 3.40 8.61 16.99
C PRO A 293 4.03 9.90 17.55
N GLY A 294 3.46 10.48 18.61
CA GLY A 294 4.08 11.55 19.39
C GLY A 294 4.93 11.06 20.57
N GLY A 295 4.86 9.76 20.89
CA GLY A 295 5.28 9.19 22.16
C GLY A 295 4.27 9.47 23.28
N GLY A 296 4.01 8.47 24.12
CA GLY A 296 2.94 8.54 25.12
C GLY A 296 2.46 7.14 25.49
N SER A 297 1.15 6.98 25.65
CA SER A 297 0.49 5.67 25.66
C SER A 297 -1.00 5.76 25.29
N GLY A 298 -1.38 5.05 24.23
CA GLY A 298 -2.76 4.90 23.79
C GLY A 298 -3.19 5.76 22.61
N ASP A 299 -2.29 6.55 22.01
CA ASP A 299 -2.60 7.23 20.74
C ASP A 299 -2.74 6.14 19.67
N SER A 300 -3.80 6.16 18.87
CA SER A 300 -3.88 5.32 17.67
C SER A 300 -4.87 5.91 16.69
N ALA A 301 -4.57 5.82 15.39
CA ALA A 301 -5.49 6.18 14.33
C ALA A 301 -5.92 4.94 13.55
N PHE A 302 -7.18 4.89 13.11
CA PHE A 302 -7.71 3.71 12.41
C PHE A 302 -8.89 4.01 11.48
N MET A 303 -9.16 3.06 10.58
CA MET A 303 -10.41 2.92 9.83
C MET A 303 -10.87 1.47 9.98
N ARG A 304 -12.07 1.20 10.51
CA ARG A 304 -12.58 -0.17 10.76
C ARG A 304 -14.01 -0.33 10.26
N TYR A 305 -14.32 -1.51 9.71
CA TYR A 305 -15.67 -1.92 9.36
C TYR A 305 -16.04 -3.17 10.17
N TYR A 306 -17.22 -3.18 10.80
CA TYR A 306 -17.68 -4.30 11.62
C TYR A 306 -19.20 -4.34 11.79
N VAL A 307 -19.74 -5.55 11.93
CA VAL A 307 -21.14 -5.78 12.29
C VAL A 307 -21.38 -5.41 13.76
N VAL A 308 -22.47 -4.69 14.02
CA VAL A 308 -22.99 -4.37 15.35
C VAL A 308 -24.06 -5.39 15.75
N GLN A 309 -25.08 -5.58 14.89
CA GLN A 309 -26.15 -6.55 15.11
C GLN A 309 -26.85 -6.92 13.79
N GLY A 310 -26.91 -8.20 13.45
CA GLY A 310 -27.55 -8.65 12.20
C GLY A 310 -26.82 -8.09 10.98
N ASP A 311 -27.54 -7.32 10.16
CA ASP A 311 -26.98 -6.61 8.99
C ASP A 311 -26.50 -5.18 9.32
N ASP A 312 -26.77 -4.66 10.52
CA ASP A 312 -26.31 -3.33 10.96
C ASP A 312 -24.80 -3.35 11.18
N ALA A 313 -24.06 -2.48 10.47
CA ALA A 313 -22.61 -2.39 10.52
C ALA A 313 -22.09 -0.95 10.57
N ASN A 314 -21.05 -0.72 11.35
CA ASN A 314 -20.37 0.57 11.48
C ASN A 314 -19.15 0.65 10.56
N LEU A 315 -18.90 1.84 10.02
CA LEU A 315 -17.60 2.26 9.48
C LEU A 315 -17.04 3.35 10.38
N ASP A 316 -16.14 2.96 11.29
CA ASP A 316 -15.46 3.89 12.19
C ASP A 316 -14.19 4.42 11.52
N ILE A 317 -14.01 5.75 11.56
CA ILE A 317 -12.74 6.42 11.32
C ILE A 317 -12.42 7.16 12.62
N GLY A 318 -11.28 6.88 13.24
CA GLY A 318 -11.05 7.23 14.65
C GLY A 318 -9.61 7.58 15.02
N THR A 319 -9.49 8.36 16.09
CA THR A 319 -8.29 8.55 16.91
C THR A 319 -8.59 8.15 18.37
N THR A 320 -7.60 7.85 19.20
CA THR A 320 -7.79 7.31 20.57
C THR A 320 -6.99 8.05 21.65
N ASN A 321 -7.11 7.59 22.92
CA ASN A 321 -6.73 8.22 24.20
C ASN A 321 -7.29 9.63 24.48
N ASP A 322 -6.83 10.64 23.76
CA ASP A 322 -7.02 12.05 24.11
C ASP A 322 -8.02 12.76 23.18
N GLY A 323 -8.94 13.53 23.77
CA GLY A 323 -9.82 14.42 22.99
C GLY A 323 -9.08 15.56 22.26
N ASN A 324 -7.79 15.74 22.57
CA ASN A 324 -6.87 16.64 21.88
C ASN A 324 -6.35 16.08 20.55
N ASP A 325 -6.52 14.79 20.29
CA ASP A 325 -6.32 14.20 18.97
C ASP A 325 -7.52 14.52 18.06
N GLY A 326 -7.38 14.40 16.73
CA GLY A 326 -8.52 14.74 15.88
C GLY A 326 -8.43 14.47 14.38
N ILE A 327 -9.61 14.15 13.84
CA ILE A 327 -9.84 13.83 12.42
C ILE A 327 -10.07 15.13 11.65
N ARG A 328 -9.40 15.29 10.50
CA ARG A 328 -9.43 16.54 9.70
C ARG A 328 -9.80 16.25 8.24
N PHE A 329 -10.93 16.76 7.78
CA PHE A 329 -11.36 16.70 6.39
C PHE A 329 -10.82 17.90 5.62
N MET A 330 -9.81 17.66 4.76
CA MET A 330 -9.00 18.69 4.11
C MET A 330 -9.50 18.98 2.68
N HIS A 331 -9.62 20.26 2.30
CA HIS A 331 -9.86 20.70 0.92
C HIS A 331 -9.13 22.01 0.61
N ALA A 332 -8.35 22.00 -0.48
CA ALA A 332 -7.42 23.06 -0.88
C ALA A 332 -6.43 23.44 0.26
N PHE A 333 -5.75 22.42 0.81
CA PHE A 333 -4.78 22.51 1.91
C PHE A 333 -5.30 23.11 3.24
N GLN A 334 -6.62 23.25 3.38
CA GLN A 334 -7.28 23.78 4.58
C GLN A 334 -8.30 22.79 5.14
N PRO A 335 -8.41 22.63 6.47
CA PRO A 335 -9.50 21.85 7.06
C PRO A 335 -10.84 22.53 6.80
N ARG A 336 -11.86 21.74 6.45
CA ARG A 336 -13.25 22.21 6.30
C ARG A 336 -14.17 21.70 7.40
N MET A 337 -13.88 20.49 7.90
CA MET A 337 -14.46 19.91 9.10
C MET A 337 -13.33 19.29 9.93
N VAL A 338 -13.36 19.52 11.25
CA VAL A 338 -12.44 18.93 12.23
C VAL A 338 -13.27 18.28 13.34
N ILE A 339 -12.86 17.10 13.79
CA ILE A 339 -13.42 16.42 14.98
C ILE A 339 -12.30 16.35 16.02
N ARG A 340 -12.40 17.15 17.08
CA ARG A 340 -11.40 17.32 18.15
C ARG A 340 -12.06 17.99 19.37
N ASN A 341 -12.28 17.29 20.47
CA ASN A 341 -13.14 17.73 21.60
C ASN A 341 -14.58 18.20 21.24
N GLY A 342 -14.99 18.06 19.98
CA GLY A 342 -16.18 18.65 19.38
C GLY A 342 -16.03 18.72 17.86
N VAL A 343 -17.03 19.23 17.14
CA VAL A 343 -17.00 19.39 15.68
C VAL A 343 -16.76 20.85 15.30
N GLY A 344 -15.65 21.13 14.63
CA GLY A 344 -15.31 22.46 14.10
C GLY A 344 -15.58 22.55 12.60
N ILE A 345 -16.30 23.59 12.16
CA ILE A 345 -16.45 23.98 10.75
C ILE A 345 -15.92 25.42 10.63
N GLY A 346 -14.87 25.61 9.82
CA GLY A 346 -14.15 26.90 9.74
C GLY A 346 -13.25 27.23 10.95
N THR A 347 -13.14 26.31 11.91
CA THR A 347 -12.22 26.34 13.07
C THR A 347 -11.53 24.98 13.21
N ASP A 348 -10.29 24.94 13.69
CA ASP A 348 -9.52 23.70 13.90
C ASP A 348 -9.42 23.26 15.38
N SER A 349 -9.97 24.08 16.26
CA SER A 349 -9.88 23.98 17.72
C SER A 349 -11.24 24.38 18.34
N PRO A 350 -12.32 23.61 18.07
CA PRO A 350 -13.66 23.97 18.50
C PRO A 350 -13.79 23.95 20.03
N THR A 351 -14.48 24.94 20.56
CA THR A 351 -14.70 25.18 22.00
C THR A 351 -16.04 24.65 22.51
N ALA A 352 -16.86 24.10 21.59
CA ALA A 352 -18.18 23.54 21.84
C ALA A 352 -18.38 22.24 21.04
N PRO A 353 -19.39 21.40 21.38
CA PRO A 353 -19.67 20.15 20.66
C PRO A 353 -19.92 20.32 19.16
N LEU A 354 -20.41 21.50 18.75
CA LEU A 354 -20.41 21.97 17.37
C LEU A 354 -20.11 23.48 17.37
N GLU A 355 -19.04 23.88 16.68
CA GLU A 355 -18.67 25.28 16.45
C GLU A 355 -18.57 25.55 14.95
N ILE A 356 -19.29 26.57 14.47
CA ILE A 356 -19.32 26.97 13.07
C ILE A 356 -18.91 28.44 12.96
N VAL A 357 -17.80 28.68 12.26
CA VAL A 357 -17.20 30.00 12.04
C VAL A 357 -17.19 30.28 10.53
N SER A 358 -17.51 31.50 10.10
CA SER A 358 -17.54 31.92 8.69
C SER A 358 -16.14 32.03 8.03
N GLY A 359 -15.17 31.22 8.46
CA GLY A 359 -13.77 31.28 8.06
C GLY A 359 -13.51 30.88 6.59
N THR A 360 -12.90 31.78 5.84
CA THR A 360 -12.11 31.51 4.61
C THR A 360 -12.75 30.56 3.58
N ILE A 361 -14.05 30.76 3.31
CA ILE A 361 -14.68 30.36 2.05
C ILE A 361 -14.72 31.61 1.16
N GLN A 362 -13.88 31.65 0.13
CA GLN A 362 -13.76 32.81 -0.77
C GLN A 362 -14.96 32.91 -1.73
N ALA A 363 -16.07 33.43 -1.24
CA ALA A 363 -17.13 34.03 -2.04
C ALA A 363 -17.41 35.44 -1.48
N PRO A 364 -17.45 36.51 -2.31
CA PRO A 364 -17.64 37.87 -1.83
C PRO A 364 -19.11 38.15 -1.45
N ILE A 365 -19.53 37.60 -0.31
CA ILE A 365 -20.70 38.04 0.44
C ILE A 365 -20.20 38.33 1.86
N GLY A 366 -19.91 39.61 2.16
CA GLY A 366 -19.52 40.02 3.51
C GLY A 366 -20.63 39.73 4.51
N SER A 367 -20.29 39.38 5.75
CA SER A 367 -21.22 38.83 6.76
C SER A 367 -21.96 37.57 6.27
N GLY A 368 -21.23 36.47 6.04
CA GLY A 368 -21.81 35.20 5.58
C GLY A 368 -22.86 34.62 6.54
N TRP A 369 -23.70 33.70 6.04
CA TRP A 369 -24.58 32.88 6.88
C TRP A 369 -23.82 31.64 7.38
N HIS A 370 -23.77 31.42 8.69
CA HIS A 370 -23.09 30.25 9.27
C HIS A 370 -23.83 28.94 8.97
N VAL A 371 -25.16 28.97 9.04
CA VAL A 371 -26.02 27.83 8.68
C VAL A 371 -27.03 28.29 7.63
N LEU A 372 -27.18 27.50 6.57
CA LEU A 372 -28.21 27.65 5.56
C LEU A 372 -29.12 26.42 5.58
N ILE A 373 -30.43 26.63 5.71
CA ILE A 373 -31.44 25.56 5.66
C ILE A 373 -32.28 25.81 4.41
N ARG A 374 -32.15 24.94 3.41
CA ARG A 374 -32.75 25.09 2.08
C ARG A 374 -33.78 23.99 1.83
N ASN A 375 -34.94 24.38 1.30
CA ASN A 375 -35.90 23.48 0.67
C ASN A 375 -35.53 23.23 -0.80
N ASP A 376 -36.02 22.15 -1.42
CA ASP A 376 -35.74 21.79 -2.81
C ASP A 376 -36.03 22.92 -3.82
N ASN A 377 -36.95 23.84 -3.48
CA ASN A 377 -37.04 25.15 -4.11
C ASN A 377 -35.91 26.07 -3.59
N PRO A 378 -34.87 26.40 -4.39
CA PRO A 378 -33.68 27.09 -3.92
C PRO A 378 -33.93 28.51 -3.40
N PHE A 379 -35.03 29.15 -3.83
CA PHE A 379 -35.44 30.47 -3.34
C PHE A 379 -35.96 30.43 -1.89
N ARG A 380 -36.37 29.24 -1.40
CA ARG A 380 -36.72 28.99 0.00
C ARG A 380 -35.49 28.53 0.79
N THR A 381 -34.56 29.46 0.99
CA THR A 381 -33.38 29.27 1.85
C THR A 381 -33.51 30.16 3.09
N SER A 382 -33.58 29.53 4.27
CA SER A 382 -33.46 30.16 5.58
C SER A 382 -31.99 30.25 6.00
N GLY A 383 -31.65 31.19 6.87
CA GLY A 383 -30.27 31.41 7.33
C GLY A 383 -30.18 31.71 8.83
N MET A 384 -29.07 31.29 9.45
CA MET A 384 -28.70 31.63 10.83
C MET A 384 -27.23 32.08 10.88
N ARG A 385 -26.91 33.16 11.59
CA ARG A 385 -25.53 33.68 11.72
C ARG A 385 -25.28 34.42 13.02
N VAL A 386 -24.01 34.65 13.32
CA VAL A 386 -23.58 35.76 14.18
C VAL A 386 -22.94 36.79 13.24
N SER A 387 -23.43 38.01 13.28
CA SER A 387 -22.97 39.12 12.43
C SER A 387 -21.70 39.78 13.00
N ASP A 388 -20.95 40.48 12.14
CA ASP A 388 -19.75 41.25 12.50
C ASP A 388 -20.01 42.30 13.60
N ALA A 389 -21.27 42.72 13.79
CA ALA A 389 -21.72 43.61 14.84
C ALA A 389 -22.12 42.88 16.16
N GLY A 390 -21.78 41.60 16.30
CA GLY A 390 -21.98 40.79 17.50
C GLY A 390 -23.40 40.26 17.71
N PHE A 391 -24.33 40.48 16.76
CA PHE A 391 -25.71 40.03 16.90
C PHE A 391 -25.93 38.64 16.32
N PHE A 392 -26.70 37.80 17.03
CA PHE A 392 -27.27 36.57 16.49
C PHE A 392 -28.51 36.91 15.65
N GLU A 393 -28.56 36.39 14.41
CA GLU A 393 -29.56 36.73 13.41
C GLU A 393 -30.11 35.49 12.71
N ILE A 394 -31.42 35.50 12.45
CA ILE A 394 -32.15 34.44 11.76
C ILE A 394 -33.02 35.07 10.65
N THR A 395 -33.10 34.42 9.50
CA THR A 395 -34.07 34.73 8.43
C THR A 395 -34.72 33.49 7.85
N SER A 396 -35.96 33.64 7.35
CA SER A 396 -36.68 32.68 6.52
C SER A 396 -36.43 32.85 5.01
N ASN A 397 -35.78 33.93 4.59
CA ASN A 397 -35.35 34.12 3.19
C ASN A 397 -34.02 34.89 3.13
N THR A 398 -32.92 34.19 2.86
CA THR A 398 -31.57 34.78 2.72
C THR A 398 -31.39 35.68 1.51
N ASN A 399 -32.39 35.77 0.62
CA ASN A 399 -32.40 36.67 -0.53
C ASN A 399 -33.08 38.02 -0.22
N GLU A 400 -33.70 38.18 0.95
CA GLU A 400 -34.34 39.41 1.41
C GLU A 400 -33.51 40.07 2.53
N ASN A 401 -33.61 41.39 2.65
CA ASN A 401 -32.99 42.16 3.74
C ASN A 401 -33.72 42.01 5.09
N GLY A 402 -34.68 41.08 5.19
CA GLY A 402 -35.45 40.81 6.41
C GLY A 402 -34.75 39.77 7.29
N PHE A 403 -34.49 40.11 8.54
CA PHE A 403 -34.00 39.19 9.57
C PHE A 403 -34.53 39.58 10.95
N ALA A 404 -34.71 38.58 11.80
CA ALA A 404 -34.91 38.75 13.24
C ALA A 404 -33.53 38.72 13.92
N ARG A 405 -33.31 39.66 14.84
CA ARG A 405 -32.01 39.90 15.48
C ARG A 405 -32.16 39.85 17.01
N LEU A 406 -31.41 38.95 17.66
CA LEU A 406 -31.30 38.92 19.12
C LEU A 406 -30.15 39.83 19.57
N SER A 407 -30.46 40.78 20.46
CA SER A 407 -29.45 41.65 21.07
C SER A 407 -28.72 40.98 22.23
N ALA A 408 -27.50 41.45 22.52
CA ALA A 408 -26.80 41.15 23.77
C ALA A 408 -27.53 41.65 25.04
N THR A 409 -28.63 42.41 24.87
CA THR A 409 -29.57 42.77 25.95
C THR A 409 -30.80 41.87 26.00
N HIS A 410 -30.74 40.67 25.39
CA HIS A 410 -31.78 39.63 25.38
C HIS A 410 -33.08 39.97 24.63
N ASN A 411 -33.08 41.02 23.79
CA ASN A 411 -34.27 41.46 23.08
C ASN A 411 -34.26 40.99 21.62
N TRP A 412 -35.35 40.37 21.17
CA TRP A 412 -35.59 40.16 19.75
C TRP A 412 -36.04 41.46 19.09
N THR A 413 -35.40 41.79 17.97
CA THR A 413 -35.63 43.02 17.19
C THR A 413 -35.77 42.68 15.72
N VAL A 414 -36.46 43.54 14.97
CA VAL A 414 -36.69 43.39 13.52
C VAL A 414 -36.33 44.69 12.80
N VAL A 415 -35.99 44.58 11.51
CA VAL A 415 -35.64 45.74 10.68
C VAL A 415 -36.81 46.73 10.61
N SER A 416 -36.58 47.96 11.05
CA SER A 416 -37.62 49.00 11.18
C SER A 416 -37.12 50.40 10.79
N ASP A 417 -35.98 50.48 10.09
CA ASP A 417 -35.39 51.73 9.60
C ASP A 417 -36.32 52.45 8.62
N ALA A 418 -36.31 53.79 8.61
CA ALA A 418 -37.10 54.58 7.68
C ALA A 418 -36.69 54.36 6.22
N ARG A 419 -35.41 54.05 5.97
CA ARG A 419 -34.87 53.73 4.64
C ARG A 419 -35.33 52.37 4.12
N SER A 420 -35.90 51.53 4.98
CA SER A 420 -36.44 50.20 4.64
C SER A 420 -37.96 50.22 4.47
N LYS A 421 -38.58 51.39 4.32
CA LYS A 421 -40.03 51.59 4.28
C LYS A 421 -40.44 52.56 3.17
N THR A 422 -41.61 52.32 2.60
CA THR A 422 -42.36 53.25 1.73
C THR A 422 -43.80 53.34 2.25
N ASP A 423 -44.61 54.20 1.64
CA ASP A 423 -46.08 54.25 1.80
C ASP A 423 -46.51 54.42 3.28
N VAL A 424 -45.75 55.23 4.01
CA VAL A 424 -45.91 55.45 5.46
C VAL A 424 -47.05 56.43 5.70
N HIS A 425 -48.17 55.93 6.22
CA HIS A 425 -49.36 56.70 6.58
C HIS A 425 -49.71 56.58 8.07
N PRO A 426 -50.38 57.59 8.68
CA PRO A 426 -50.88 57.49 10.05
C PRO A 426 -51.91 56.36 10.20
N LEU A 427 -51.77 55.56 11.26
CA LEU A 427 -52.75 54.54 11.62
C LEU A 427 -53.97 55.21 12.27
N THR A 428 -55.14 55.12 11.62
CA THR A 428 -56.37 55.81 12.04
C THR A 428 -57.61 54.94 11.83
N GLY A 429 -58.68 55.22 12.59
CA GLY A 429 -59.92 54.45 12.60
C GLY A 429 -59.81 53.10 13.33
N VAL A 430 -58.88 52.99 14.30
CA VAL A 430 -58.56 51.70 14.94
C VAL A 430 -59.19 51.48 16.30
N LEU A 431 -59.63 52.51 17.03
CA LEU A 431 -60.19 52.37 18.38
C LEU A 431 -61.40 51.43 18.41
N GLN A 432 -62.37 51.61 17.50
CA GLN A 432 -63.55 50.74 17.42
C GLN A 432 -63.19 49.28 17.11
N LYS A 433 -62.19 49.06 16.25
CA LYS A 433 -61.68 47.72 15.92
C LYS A 433 -60.91 47.09 17.07
N ALA A 434 -60.08 47.86 17.78
CA ALA A 434 -59.34 47.41 18.94
C ALA A 434 -60.28 47.04 20.10
N MET A 435 -61.34 47.81 20.31
CA MET A 435 -62.42 47.50 21.27
C MET A 435 -63.28 46.29 20.87
N ALA A 436 -63.25 45.87 19.61
CA ALA A 436 -63.95 44.68 19.11
C ALA A 436 -63.09 43.39 19.18
N LEU A 437 -61.79 43.49 19.51
CA LEU A 437 -60.94 42.33 19.75
C LEU A 437 -61.42 41.56 20.99
N LYS A 438 -61.35 40.22 20.93
CA LYS A 438 -61.81 39.32 22.00
C LYS A 438 -60.62 38.55 22.59
N PRO A 439 -60.02 39.01 23.71
CA PRO A 439 -59.05 38.21 24.44
C PRO A 439 -59.73 36.93 24.95
N VAL A 440 -59.05 35.79 24.81
CA VAL A 440 -59.52 34.47 25.24
C VAL A 440 -58.43 33.75 26.05
N SER A 441 -58.84 32.89 26.97
CA SER A 441 -57.99 31.82 27.51
C SER A 441 -58.24 30.52 26.74
N PHE A 442 -57.19 29.73 26.54
CA PHE A 442 -57.26 28.48 25.77
C PHE A 442 -56.20 27.47 26.24
N ARG A 443 -56.33 26.21 25.78
CA ARG A 443 -55.31 25.16 25.90
C ARG A 443 -55.07 24.56 24.51
N PHE A 444 -53.82 24.33 24.10
CA PHE A 444 -53.54 23.68 22.82
C PHE A 444 -54.04 22.22 22.81
N LYS A 445 -54.69 21.79 21.71
CA LYS A 445 -55.27 20.44 21.59
C LYS A 445 -54.25 19.33 21.83
N GLU A 446 -53.05 19.46 21.26
CA GLU A 446 -51.98 18.48 21.45
C GLU A 446 -51.43 18.49 22.89
N ALA A 447 -51.33 19.66 23.53
CA ALA A 447 -50.95 19.74 24.94
C ALA A 447 -51.97 19.02 25.85
N VAL A 448 -53.28 19.15 25.56
CA VAL A 448 -54.36 18.44 26.27
C VAL A 448 -54.35 16.93 25.99
N LYS A 449 -54.03 16.48 24.77
CA LYS A 449 -53.83 15.04 24.48
C LYS A 449 -52.70 14.44 25.32
N THR A 450 -51.56 15.14 25.43
CA THR A 450 -50.36 14.63 26.08
C THR A 450 -50.41 14.74 27.62
N HIS A 451 -51.02 15.80 28.17
CA HIS A 451 -50.97 16.11 29.60
C HIS A 451 -52.34 16.09 30.31
N GLY A 452 -53.43 15.83 29.58
CA GLY A 452 -54.79 15.89 30.12
C GLY A 452 -55.09 17.24 30.74
N ASP A 453 -55.58 17.25 31.99
CA ASP A 453 -55.88 18.50 32.70
C ASP A 453 -54.66 19.26 33.22
N ALA A 454 -53.47 18.65 33.24
CA ALA A 454 -52.22 19.35 33.53
C ALA A 454 -51.70 20.19 32.34
N ALA A 455 -52.39 20.16 31.19
CA ALA A 455 -52.03 21.00 30.04
C ALA A 455 -52.13 22.50 30.39
N PRO A 456 -51.11 23.30 30.06
CA PRO A 456 -51.07 24.72 30.41
C PRO A 456 -52.23 25.49 29.77
N THR A 457 -52.74 26.47 30.51
CA THR A 457 -53.71 27.45 30.00
C THR A 457 -53.00 28.73 29.62
N GLU A 458 -53.16 29.14 28.37
CA GLU A 458 -52.58 30.32 27.79
C GLU A 458 -53.65 31.40 27.57
N ILE A 459 -53.21 32.64 27.34
CA ILE A 459 -54.08 33.78 27.00
C ILE A 459 -53.64 34.40 25.68
N GLY A 460 -54.60 34.84 24.88
CA GLY A 460 -54.31 35.43 23.57
C GLY A 460 -55.58 35.70 22.78
N PHE A 461 -55.52 35.51 21.46
CA PHE A 461 -56.62 35.74 20.53
C PHE A 461 -56.76 34.57 19.54
N ILE A 462 -57.96 34.39 19.02
CA ILE A 462 -58.22 33.50 17.87
C ILE A 462 -57.82 34.25 16.59
N ALA A 463 -56.89 33.68 15.82
CA ALA A 463 -56.35 34.31 14.61
C ALA A 463 -57.42 34.62 13.55
N GLN A 464 -58.48 33.81 13.49
CA GLN A 464 -59.64 34.02 12.62
C GLN A 464 -60.37 35.33 12.97
N ASP A 465 -60.81 35.52 14.23
CA ASP A 465 -61.43 36.76 14.72
C ASP A 465 -60.55 38.00 14.51
N VAL A 466 -59.24 37.88 14.73
CA VAL A 466 -58.29 38.99 14.52
C VAL A 466 -58.19 39.37 13.04
N ARG A 467 -58.24 38.38 12.14
CA ARG A 467 -58.13 38.60 10.68
C ARG A 467 -59.28 39.40 10.10
N GLU A 468 -60.48 39.32 10.68
CA GLU A 468 -61.64 40.13 10.28
C GLU A 468 -61.45 41.63 10.57
N LEU A 469 -60.72 41.96 11.64
CA LEU A 469 -60.52 43.33 12.11
C LEU A 469 -59.19 43.94 11.60
N PHE A 470 -58.11 43.16 11.69
CA PHE A 470 -56.73 43.53 11.40
C PHE A 470 -56.01 42.41 10.59
N PRO A 471 -56.37 42.21 9.31
CA PRO A 471 -55.83 41.11 8.50
C PRO A 471 -54.30 41.14 8.36
N SER A 472 -53.68 42.31 8.37
CA SER A 472 -52.21 42.48 8.32
C SER A 472 -51.46 42.01 9.57
N LEU A 473 -52.16 41.63 10.65
CA LEU A 473 -51.56 41.01 11.83
C LEU A 473 -51.63 39.48 11.82
N VAL A 474 -52.21 38.88 10.78
CA VAL A 474 -52.40 37.43 10.65
C VAL A 474 -51.69 36.93 9.40
N VAL A 475 -50.77 35.98 9.56
CA VAL A 475 -49.99 35.38 8.48
C VAL A 475 -50.56 34.00 8.18
N ASP A 476 -50.94 33.78 6.92
CA ASP A 476 -51.55 32.55 6.43
C ASP A 476 -50.47 31.59 5.91
N GLY A 477 -50.23 30.50 6.64
CA GLY A 477 -49.20 29.50 6.35
C GLY A 477 -49.75 28.23 5.71
N SER A 478 -50.68 28.38 4.74
CA SER A 478 -51.50 27.36 4.06
C SER A 478 -52.41 26.49 4.95
N ASP A 479 -51.87 25.90 6.01
CA ASP A 479 -52.58 24.95 6.88
C ASP A 479 -52.85 25.54 8.27
N VAL A 480 -52.04 26.51 8.72
CA VAL A 480 -52.15 27.15 10.03
C VAL A 480 -52.00 28.66 9.92
N LEU A 481 -52.87 29.39 10.62
CA LEU A 481 -52.76 30.84 10.78
C LEU A 481 -51.84 31.16 11.95
N THR A 482 -50.90 32.08 11.75
CA THR A 482 -50.02 32.61 12.80
C THR A 482 -50.23 34.12 12.97
N MET A 483 -49.76 34.71 14.07
CA MET A 483 -50.09 36.08 14.44
C MET A 483 -48.86 36.92 14.78
N ASN A 484 -48.82 38.15 14.26
CA ASN A 484 -47.93 39.20 14.72
C ASN A 484 -48.46 39.85 16.00
N TYR A 485 -48.31 39.14 17.12
CA TYR A 485 -48.70 39.64 18.45
C TYR A 485 -48.00 40.97 18.83
N ALA A 486 -46.76 41.20 18.36
CA ALA A 486 -46.05 42.46 18.60
C ALA A 486 -46.77 43.66 17.96
N GLY A 487 -47.36 43.49 16.78
CA GLY A 487 -48.11 44.53 16.08
C GLY A 487 -49.38 45.00 16.81
N LEU A 488 -49.96 44.18 17.70
CA LEU A 488 -51.09 44.58 18.55
C LEU A 488 -50.73 45.74 19.49
N SER A 489 -49.46 45.85 19.91
CA SER A 489 -49.01 46.98 20.74
C SER A 489 -49.09 48.33 20.00
N VAL A 490 -48.80 48.33 18.69
CA VAL A 490 -48.89 49.53 17.84
C VAL A 490 -50.35 49.93 17.62
N VAL A 491 -51.23 48.94 17.40
CA VAL A 491 -52.69 49.16 17.33
C VAL A 491 -53.23 49.75 18.64
N ALA A 492 -52.78 49.23 19.79
CA ALA A 492 -53.19 49.75 21.11
C ALA A 492 -52.74 51.20 21.33
N ILE A 493 -51.51 51.57 20.93
CA ILE A 493 -51.02 52.95 21.01
C ILE A 493 -51.88 53.90 20.16
N ALA A 494 -52.20 53.54 18.92
CA ALA A 494 -53.05 54.36 18.06
C ALA A 494 -54.50 54.47 18.59
N ALA A 495 -55.07 53.38 19.12
CA ALA A 495 -56.38 53.39 19.77
C ALA A 495 -56.41 54.31 21.00
N LEU A 496 -55.34 54.32 21.82
CA LEU A 496 -55.21 55.24 22.96
C LEU A 496 -55.09 56.71 22.52
N GLN A 497 -54.44 57.01 21.39
CA GLN A 497 -54.37 58.36 20.82
C GLN A 497 -55.73 58.86 20.30
N GLU A 498 -56.49 57.99 19.64
CA GLU A 498 -57.88 58.25 19.25
C GLU A 498 -58.77 58.50 20.48
N GLN A 499 -58.71 57.62 21.49
CA GLN A 499 -59.47 57.76 22.74
C GLN A 499 -59.11 59.04 23.50
N GLN A 500 -57.83 59.43 23.54
CA GLN A 500 -57.42 60.70 24.14
C GLN A 500 -57.97 61.92 23.39
N THR A 501 -58.17 61.81 22.08
CA THR A 501 -58.82 62.84 21.26
C THR A 501 -60.32 62.94 21.59
N GLU A 502 -61.03 61.81 21.71
CA GLU A 502 -62.43 61.78 22.18
C GLU A 502 -62.58 62.40 23.57
N ILE A 503 -61.72 62.04 24.52
CA ILE A 503 -61.71 62.59 25.89
C ILE A 503 -61.48 64.12 25.87
N ALA A 504 -60.63 64.64 24.98
CA ALA A 504 -60.40 66.07 24.84
C ALA A 504 -61.64 66.80 24.27
N ALA A 505 -62.30 66.21 23.27
CA ALA A 505 -63.55 66.74 22.72
C ALA A 505 -64.67 66.75 23.77
N GLN A 506 -64.87 65.64 24.50
CA GLN A 506 -65.85 65.53 25.59
C GLN A 506 -65.59 66.56 26.71
N ARG A 507 -64.33 66.76 27.13
CA ARG A 507 -63.97 67.80 28.12
C ARG A 507 -64.31 69.21 27.62
N THR A 508 -64.10 69.47 26.35
CA THR A 508 -64.43 70.77 25.71
C THR A 508 -65.95 70.99 25.68
N GLN A 509 -66.72 69.97 25.32
CA GLN A 509 -68.18 70.00 25.35
C GLN A 509 -68.72 70.22 26.76
N LEU A 510 -68.18 69.53 27.77
CA LEU A 510 -68.56 69.71 29.19
C LEU A 510 -68.24 71.13 29.69
N ALA A 511 -67.12 71.72 29.27
CA ALA A 511 -66.79 73.11 29.61
C ALA A 511 -67.75 74.13 28.96
N ALA A 512 -68.15 73.89 27.70
CA ALA A 512 -69.15 74.71 27.02
C ALA A 512 -70.53 74.60 27.70
N GLN A 513 -70.99 73.38 28.00
CA GLN A 513 -72.26 73.13 28.72
C GLN A 513 -72.25 73.76 30.12
N ARG A 514 -71.14 73.68 30.86
CA ARG A 514 -71.00 74.34 32.16
C ARG A 514 -71.10 75.87 32.06
N THR A 515 -70.54 76.45 31.00
CA THR A 515 -70.63 77.90 30.73
C THR A 515 -72.06 78.32 30.39
N GLN A 516 -72.77 77.56 29.56
CA GLN A 516 -74.18 77.77 29.26
C GLN A 516 -75.06 77.67 30.53
N TRP A 517 -74.83 76.66 31.36
CA TRP A 517 -75.55 76.47 32.63
C TRP A 517 -75.31 77.63 33.62
N LEU A 518 -74.09 78.18 33.70
CA LEU A 518 -73.79 79.36 34.51
C LEU A 518 -74.53 80.61 34.01
N ALA A 519 -74.57 80.83 32.70
CA ALA A 519 -75.30 81.94 32.09
C ALA A 519 -76.82 81.84 32.34
N GLU A 520 -77.40 80.64 32.17
CA GLU A 520 -78.82 80.40 32.43
C GLU A 520 -79.15 80.55 33.93
N LYS A 521 -78.30 80.05 34.83
CA LYS A 521 -78.44 80.27 36.27
C LYS A 521 -78.40 81.77 36.62
N ALA A 522 -77.53 82.55 35.99
CA ALA A 522 -77.49 84.00 36.17
C ALA A 522 -78.77 84.68 35.68
N ARG A 523 -79.31 84.28 34.52
CA ARG A 523 -80.59 84.76 33.97
C ARG A 523 -81.75 84.49 34.92
N ILE A 524 -81.86 83.26 35.43
CA ILE A 524 -82.86 82.87 36.44
C ILE A 524 -82.70 83.70 37.72
N THR A 525 -81.48 83.94 38.20
CA THR A 525 -81.23 84.77 39.39
C THR A 525 -81.65 86.24 39.16
N GLY A 526 -81.44 86.78 37.95
CA GLY A 526 -81.93 88.10 37.55
C GLY A 526 -83.46 88.18 37.53
N HIS A 527 -84.12 87.18 36.92
CA HIS A 527 -85.59 87.06 36.93
C HIS A 527 -86.15 86.97 38.36
N GLN A 528 -85.51 86.22 39.26
CA GLN A 528 -85.89 86.11 40.67
C GLN A 528 -85.84 87.48 41.36
N THR A 529 -84.75 88.23 41.15
CA THR A 529 -84.52 89.57 41.71
C THR A 529 -85.56 90.58 41.21
N GLU A 530 -85.90 90.51 39.93
CA GLU A 530 -86.92 91.36 39.30
C GLU A 530 -88.34 91.02 39.79
N LEU A 531 -88.68 89.73 39.93
CA LEU A 531 -89.94 89.31 40.54
C LEU A 531 -90.09 89.83 41.98
N ASP A 532 -89.01 89.81 42.76
CA ASP A 532 -89.01 90.34 44.13
C ASP A 532 -89.04 91.88 44.18
N ARG A 533 -88.52 92.58 43.16
CA ARG A 533 -88.74 94.03 42.98
C ARG A 533 -90.22 94.32 42.68
N LEU A 534 -90.79 93.65 41.69
CA LEU A 534 -92.18 93.83 41.26
C LEU A 534 -93.18 93.46 42.38
N ARG A 535 -92.86 92.48 43.24
CA ARG A 535 -93.63 92.18 44.46
C ARG A 535 -93.70 93.38 45.41
N ARG A 536 -92.54 93.95 45.79
CA ARG A 536 -92.47 95.13 46.68
C ARG A 536 -93.15 96.35 46.10
N GLU A 537 -93.08 96.54 44.78
CA GLU A 537 -93.78 97.63 44.08
C GLU A 537 -95.30 97.42 44.08
N ASN A 538 -95.79 96.19 43.91
CA ASN A 538 -97.20 95.86 44.09
C ASN A 538 -97.66 96.04 45.55
N GLU A 539 -96.79 95.79 46.53
CA GLU A 539 -97.09 95.99 47.96
C GLU A 539 -97.25 97.47 48.33
N ASP A 540 -96.35 98.37 47.89
CA ASP A 540 -96.58 99.83 48.11
C ASP A 540 -97.74 100.36 47.26
N LEU A 541 -97.97 99.86 46.03
CA LEU A 541 -99.14 100.24 45.23
C LEU A 541 -100.45 99.84 45.92
N ARG A 542 -100.53 98.67 46.56
CA ARG A 542 -101.66 98.28 47.40
C ARG A 542 -101.80 99.20 48.61
N ALA A 543 -100.73 99.39 49.39
CA ALA A 543 -100.77 100.30 50.53
C ALA A 543 -101.12 101.75 50.13
N ARG A 544 -100.79 102.21 48.91
CA ARG A 544 -101.25 103.50 48.35
C ARG A 544 -102.74 103.50 48.04
N LEU A 545 -103.27 102.44 47.42
CA LEU A 545 -104.70 102.25 47.19
C LEU A 545 -105.46 102.27 48.53
N ASP A 546 -105.07 101.45 49.50
CA ASP A 546 -105.69 101.39 50.83
C ASP A 546 -105.75 102.79 51.50
N ARG A 547 -104.65 103.56 51.42
CA ARG A 547 -104.57 104.94 51.95
C ARG A 547 -105.41 105.95 51.16
N LEU A 548 -105.64 105.74 49.86
CA LEU A 548 -106.50 106.58 49.03
C LEU A 548 -107.97 106.24 49.23
N GLU A 549 -108.32 104.96 49.36
CA GLU A 549 -109.67 104.48 49.66
C GLU A 549 -110.11 104.92 51.06
N SER A 550 -109.24 104.82 52.08
CA SER A 550 -109.47 105.42 53.40
C SER A 550 -109.78 106.92 53.30
N LYS A 551 -108.92 107.71 52.65
CA LYS A 551 -109.13 109.16 52.49
C LYS A 551 -110.36 109.51 51.67
N LEU A 552 -110.79 108.63 50.74
CA LEU A 552 -112.02 108.81 50.00
C LEU A 552 -113.23 108.54 50.91
N SER A 553 -113.18 107.49 51.73
CA SER A 553 -114.19 107.21 52.76
C SER A 553 -114.31 108.35 53.78
N ASP A 554 -113.19 108.86 54.29
CA ASP A 554 -113.14 109.98 55.23
C ASP A 554 -113.81 111.23 54.61
N ARG A 555 -113.47 111.57 53.36
CA ARG A 555 -114.06 112.72 52.66
C ARG A 555 -115.51 112.52 52.21
N VAL A 556 -115.99 111.27 52.10
CA VAL A 556 -117.41 110.96 51.88
C VAL A 556 -118.20 111.07 53.18
N ALA A 557 -117.59 110.76 54.33
CA ALA A 557 -118.19 111.00 55.65
C ALA A 557 -118.26 112.51 55.97
N ASP A 558 -117.18 113.27 55.76
CA ASP A 558 -117.14 114.74 55.93
C ASP A 558 -118.08 115.50 54.96
N ALA A 559 -118.53 114.86 53.88
CA ALA A 559 -119.43 115.43 52.88
C ALA A 559 -120.91 115.04 53.06
N ALA A 560 -121.25 114.31 54.13
CA ALA A 560 -122.63 114.00 54.48
C ALA A 560 -123.27 115.20 55.24
N PRO A 561 -124.40 115.77 54.76
CA PRO A 561 -125.05 116.93 55.36
C PRO A 561 -126.00 116.61 56.53
#